data_AF-A0A5C3NRQ3-F1
#
_entry.id   AF-A0A5C3NRQ3-F1
#
_cell.length_a   1.000
_cell.length_b   1.000
_cell.length_c   1.000
_cell.angle_alpha   90.00
_cell.angle_beta   90.00
_cell.angle_gamma   90.00
#
_symmetry.space_group_name_H-M   'P 1'
#
loop_
_entity.id
_entity.type
_entity.pdbx_description
1 polymer ?
#
loop_
_entity_poly.entity_id
_entity_poly.type
_entity_poly.pdbx_seq_one_letter_code
_entity_poly.pdbx_strand_id
1 'polypeptide(L)'
;MPTFPTELTDEIITWIPAVCLNRVQERYRTLLSCALVCSAWLPASRYQLFQELHIDTPERYDLLVSRVLHSEKMRTHIMSVRQVALFTDHRGDIRTSNP
;
A
#
# COMPACT_ATOMS: atom_id res chain seq x y z
N MET A 1 4.78 -4.39 32.26
CA MET A 1 3.48 -3.82 31.85
C MET A 1 2.63 -4.94 31.29
N PRO A 2 1.32 -5.01 31.60
CA PRO A 2 0.45 -5.94 30.90
C PRO A 2 0.42 -5.53 29.42
N THR A 3 0.92 -6.41 28.57
CA THR A 3 0.89 -6.23 27.12
C THR A 3 -0.53 -6.48 26.66
N PHE A 4 -1.14 -5.48 26.03
CA PHE A 4 -2.39 -5.67 25.33
C PHE A 4 -2.21 -6.82 24.31
N PRO A 5 -3.15 -7.79 24.24
CA PRO A 5 -3.00 -8.96 23.38
C PRO A 5 -2.77 -8.57 21.91
N THR A 6 -1.78 -9.18 21.27
CA THR A 6 -1.43 -8.89 19.88
C THR A 6 -2.60 -9.23 18.96
N GLU A 7 -3.37 -10.27 19.28
CA GLU A 7 -4.54 -10.70 18.53
C GLU A 7 -5.59 -9.59 18.43
N LEU A 8 -5.80 -8.85 19.52
CA LEU A 8 -6.75 -7.73 19.54
C LEU A 8 -6.22 -6.53 18.76
N THR A 9 -4.91 -6.24 18.81
CA THR A 9 -4.34 -5.15 17.99
C THR A 9 -4.38 -5.49 16.51
N ASP A 10 -4.13 -6.74 16.16
CA ASP A 10 -4.17 -7.22 14.78
C ASP A 10 -5.60 -7.15 14.24
N GLU A 11 -6.60 -7.50 15.07
CA GLU A 11 -8.01 -7.34 14.73
C GLU A 11 -8.33 -5.86 14.49
N ILE A 12 -7.99 -4.95 15.41
CA ILE A 12 -8.20 -3.50 15.24
C ILE A 12 -7.57 -2.99 13.94
N ILE A 13 -6.32 -3.38 13.66
CA ILE A 13 -5.61 -2.97 12.44
C ILE A 13 -6.33 -3.50 11.18
N THR A 14 -6.88 -4.70 11.25
CA THR A 14 -7.64 -5.33 10.15
C THR A 14 -8.94 -4.61 9.84
N TRP A 15 -9.53 -3.89 10.80
CA TRP A 15 -10.73 -3.08 10.58
C TRP A 15 -10.44 -1.73 9.90
N ILE A 16 -9.19 -1.24 9.90
CA ILE A 16 -8.84 0.07 9.35
C ILE A 16 -9.31 0.25 7.89
N PRO A 17 -9.09 -0.69 6.95
CA PRO A 17 -9.59 -0.56 5.59
C PRO A 17 -11.11 -0.40 5.51
N ALA A 18 -11.87 -1.10 6.35
CA ALA A 18 -13.32 -1.03 6.38
C ALA A 18 -13.81 0.31 6.94
N VAL A 19 -13.16 0.85 7.97
CA VAL A 19 -13.52 2.14 8.59
C VAL A 19 -13.19 3.31 7.67
N CYS A 20 -12.10 3.23 6.91
CA CYS A 20 -11.68 4.30 6.01
C CYS A 20 -12.46 4.37 4.68
N LEU A 21 -13.53 3.59 4.47
CA LEU A 21 -14.52 3.66 3.36
C LEU A 21 -14.07 4.46 2.11
N ASN A 22 -13.24 3.83 1.25
CA ASN A 22 -12.68 4.36 0.00
C ASN A 22 -11.73 5.57 0.11
N ARG A 23 -11.41 6.06 1.31
CA ARG A 23 -10.41 7.10 1.54
C ARG A 23 -9.01 6.47 1.59
N VAL A 24 -8.53 6.08 0.41
CA VAL A 24 -7.25 5.42 0.20
C VAL A 24 -6.12 6.15 0.93
N GLN A 25 -6.05 7.47 0.82
CA GLN A 25 -5.00 8.27 1.47
C GLN A 25 -5.07 8.25 3.01
N GLU A 26 -6.26 8.26 3.59
CA GLU A 26 -6.45 8.17 5.05
C GLU A 26 -6.10 6.76 5.56
N ARG A 27 -6.54 5.73 4.83
CA ARG A 27 -6.16 4.33 5.10
C ARG A 27 -4.63 4.17 5.14
N TYR A 28 -3.92 4.64 4.11
CA TYR A 28 -2.45 4.55 4.07
C TYR A 28 -1.80 5.29 5.23
N ARG A 29 -2.23 6.52 5.53
CA ARG A 29 -1.68 7.30 6.65
C ARG A 29 -1.87 6.59 7.98
N THR A 30 -3.08 6.10 8.25
CA THR A 30 -3.39 5.41 9.51
C THR A 30 -2.55 4.14 9.66
N LEU A 31 -2.46 3.31 8.62
CA LEU A 31 -1.67 2.08 8.66
C LEU A 31 -0.16 2.35 8.79
N LEU A 32 0.35 3.41 8.16
CA LEU A 32 1.74 3.84 8.35
C LEU A 32 1.99 4.29 9.79
N SER A 33 1.07 5.05 10.38
CA SER A 33 1.16 5.42 11.78
C SER A 33 1.17 4.18 12.68
N CYS A 34 0.28 3.20 12.46
CA CYS A 34 0.26 1.94 13.20
C CYS A 34 1.58 1.16 13.09
N ALA A 35 2.19 1.10 11.89
CA ALA A 35 3.46 0.43 11.66
C ALA A 35 4.64 1.05 12.44
N LEU A 36 4.54 2.32 12.80
CA LEU A 36 5.57 3.07 13.53
C LEU A 36 5.39 3.04 15.05
N VAL A 37 4.25 2.56 15.57
CA VAL A 37 3.99 2.52 17.02
C VAL A 37 4.94 1.56 17.73
N CYS A 38 5.01 0.31 17.28
CA CYS A 38 5.89 -0.71 17.84
C CYS A 38 6.11 -1.87 16.86
N SER A 39 7.14 -2.69 17.12
CA SER A 39 7.47 -3.85 16.28
C SER A 39 6.37 -4.91 16.24
N ALA A 40 5.54 -5.01 17.29
CA ALA A 40 4.43 -5.96 17.33
C ALA A 40 3.30 -5.62 16.35
N TRP A 41 3.09 -4.33 16.04
CA TRP A 41 2.02 -3.88 15.12
C TRP A 41 2.46 -3.88 13.65
N LEU A 42 3.76 -3.96 13.40
CA LEU A 42 4.34 -3.91 12.07
C LEU A 42 3.83 -5.04 11.15
N PRO A 43 3.71 -6.32 11.58
CA PRO A 43 3.23 -7.39 10.71
C PRO A 43 1.82 -7.14 10.18
N ALA A 44 0.85 -6.85 11.05
CA ALA A 44 -0.53 -6.58 10.65
C ALA A 44 -0.66 -5.30 9.83
N SER A 45 0.00 -4.22 10.25
CA SER A 45 -0.04 -2.93 9.53
C SER A 45 0.53 -3.08 8.12
N ARG A 46 1.67 -3.77 7.99
CA ARG A 46 2.31 -4.05 6.70
C ARG A 46 1.45 -4.93 5.81
N TYR A 47 0.82 -5.96 6.38
CA TYR A 47 -0.11 -6.81 5.63
C TYR A 47 -1.23 -5.99 4.99
N GLN A 48 -1.84 -5.10 5.78
CA GLN A 48 -2.92 -4.23 5.31
C GLN A 48 -2.44 -3.15 4.30
N LEU A 49 -1.22 -2.64 4.48
CA LEU A 49 -0.60 -1.65 3.57
C LEU A 49 -0.35 -2.23 2.18
N PHE A 50 0.11 -3.48 2.12
CA PHE A 50 0.41 -4.13 0.85
C PHE A 50 -0.78 -4.88 0.26
N GLN A 51 -1.94 -4.92 0.91
CA GLN A 51 -3.10 -5.63 0.39
C GLN A 51 -3.61 -5.03 -0.94
N GLU A 52 -3.44 -3.72 -1.11
CA GLU A 52 -3.84 -2.98 -2.31
C GLU A 52 -2.72 -2.04 -2.74
N LEU A 53 -2.35 -2.07 -4.02
CA LEU A 53 -1.35 -1.17 -4.61
C LEU A 53 -2.03 -0.23 -5.58
N HIS A 54 -1.91 1.08 -5.34
CA HIS A 54 -2.36 2.12 -6.26
C HIS A 54 -1.16 2.70 -6.99
N ILE A 55 -1.13 2.53 -8.31
CA ILE A 55 -0.05 3.00 -9.17
C ILE A 55 -0.67 3.94 -10.20
N ASP A 56 -0.43 5.23 -9.98
CA ASP A 56 -1.04 6.35 -10.70
C ASP A 56 -0.14 6.97 -11.76
N THR A 57 1.13 6.57 -11.83
CA THR A 57 2.06 7.05 -12.85
C THR A 57 2.88 5.92 -13.47
N PRO A 58 3.27 6.05 -14.76
CA PRO A 58 4.17 5.10 -15.41
C PRO A 58 5.49 4.90 -14.66
N GLU A 59 6.07 5.96 -14.09
CA GLU A 59 7.33 5.88 -13.37
C GLU A 59 7.22 5.02 -12.11
N ARG A 60 6.08 5.09 -11.41
CA ARG A 60 5.81 4.23 -10.24
C ARG A 60 5.62 2.77 -10.66
N TYR A 61 5.01 2.52 -11.82
CA TYR A 61 4.90 1.18 -12.38
C TYR A 61 6.29 0.61 -12.70
N ASP A 62 7.12 1.37 -13.40
CA ASP A 62 8.48 0.95 -13.75
C ASP A 62 9.33 0.68 -12.50
N LEU A 63 9.17 1.47 -11.44
CA LEU A 63 9.82 1.24 -10.15
C LEU A 63 9.35 -0.05 -9.49
N LEU A 64 8.04 -0.36 -9.52
CA LEU A 64 7.53 -1.63 -9.00
C LEU A 64 8.16 -2.80 -9.77
N VAL A 65 8.15 -2.75 -11.10
CA VAL A 65 8.70 -3.82 -11.93
C VAL A 65 10.20 -3.98 -11.66
N SER A 66 10.98 -2.91 -11.80
CA SER A 66 12.44 -2.96 -11.74
C SER A 66 13.00 -3.26 -10.34
N ARG A 67 12.37 -2.76 -9.27
CA ARG A 67 12.93 -2.86 -7.91
C ARG A 67 12.25 -3.87 -7.02
N VAL A 68 10.96 -4.12 -7.23
CA VAL A 68 10.14 -4.94 -6.32
C VAL A 68 9.95 -6.33 -6.89
N LEU A 69 9.48 -6.45 -8.14
CA LEU A 69 9.22 -7.77 -8.75
C LEU A 69 10.51 -8.58 -8.98
N HIS A 70 11.63 -7.91 -9.22
CA HIS A 70 12.93 -8.55 -9.46
C HIS A 70 13.73 -8.82 -8.17
N SER A 71 13.23 -8.42 -7.01
CA SER A 71 13.92 -8.57 -5.72
C SER A 71 13.28 -9.66 -4.88
N GLU A 72 14.00 -10.77 -4.68
CA GLU A 72 13.54 -11.89 -3.85
C GLU A 72 13.17 -11.45 -2.42
N LYS A 73 13.90 -10.48 -1.85
CA LYS A 73 13.60 -9.95 -0.51
C LYS A 73 12.28 -9.18 -0.46
N MET A 74 11.98 -8.41 -1.50
CA MET A 74 10.75 -7.60 -1.57
C MET A 74 9.56 -8.43 -2.05
N ARG A 75 9.81 -9.50 -2.80
CA ARG A 75 8.80 -10.44 -3.27
C ARG A 75 7.95 -10.99 -2.12
N THR A 76 8.56 -11.30 -0.98
CA THR A 76 7.85 -11.79 0.22
C THR A 76 6.85 -10.78 0.77
N HIS A 77 7.09 -9.47 0.61
CA HIS A 77 6.19 -8.43 1.10
C HIS A 77 5.01 -8.15 0.17
N ILE A 78 5.18 -8.40 -1.14
CA ILE A 78 4.10 -8.24 -2.11
C ILE A 78 3.22 -9.50 -2.25
N MET A 79 3.57 -10.62 -1.60
CA MET A 79 2.71 -11.81 -1.60
C MET A 79 1.33 -11.58 -0.98
N SER A 80 1.20 -10.58 -0.11
CA SER A 80 -0.08 -10.18 0.49
C SER A 80 -0.92 -9.28 -0.40
N VAL A 81 -0.39 -8.83 -1.55
CA VAL A 81 -1.12 -7.99 -2.51
C VAL A 81 -2.28 -8.79 -3.09
N ARG A 82 -3.50 -8.26 -2.91
CA ARG A 82 -4.73 -8.84 -3.46
C ARG A 82 -5.24 -8.05 -4.65
N GLN A 83 -4.91 -6.77 -4.72
CA GLN A 83 -5.41 -5.86 -5.76
C GLN A 83 -4.31 -4.88 -6.18
N VAL A 84 -4.19 -4.69 -7.50
CA VAL A 84 -3.33 -3.66 -8.10
C VAL A 84 -4.22 -2.79 -8.97
N ALA A 85 -4.38 -1.53 -8.60
CA ALA A 85 -5.09 -0.53 -9.36
C ALA A 85 -4.08 0.31 -10.14
N LEU A 86 -4.10 0.19 -11.47
CA LEU A 86 -3.28 0.98 -12.37
C LEU A 86 -4.13 2.12 -12.93
N PHE A 87 -3.65 3.36 -12.82
CA PHE A 87 -4.29 4.52 -13.42
C PHE A 87 -3.35 5.08 -14.49
N THR A 88 -3.91 5.36 -15.67
CA THR A 88 -3.22 6.10 -16.71
C THR A 88 -3.68 7.55 -16.62
N ASP A 89 -2.82 8.47 -16.15
CA ASP A 89 -3.10 9.90 -16.33
C ASP A 89 -3.06 10.21 -17.84
N HIS A 90 -4.21 10.46 -18.45
CA HIS A 90 -4.33 10.95 -19.82
C HIS A 90 -4.00 12.45 -19.89
N ARG A 91 -2.88 12.87 -19.29
CA ARG A 91 -2.45 14.26 -19.36
C ARG A 91 -1.60 14.49 -20.63
N GLY A 92 -2.31 14.58 -21.76
CA GLY A 92 -1.97 15.47 -22.86
C GLY A 92 -0.93 15.01 -23.89
N ASP A 93 -1.29 14.06 -24.75
CA ASP A 93 -0.78 14.04 -26.13
C ASP A 93 -1.57 15.06 -26.98
N ILE A 94 -1.50 16.35 -26.64
CA ILE A 94 -1.79 17.39 -27.65
C ILE A 94 -0.46 17.58 -28.39
N ARG A 95 -0.25 16.70 -29.38
CA ARG A 95 0.72 16.94 -30.44
C ARG A 95 0.36 18.27 -31.10
N THR A 96 1.12 19.33 -30.82
CA THR A 96 1.16 20.51 -31.66
C THR A 96 1.88 20.14 -32.96
N SER A 97 1.17 19.48 -33.87
CA SER A 97 1.49 19.53 -35.30
C SER A 97 1.04 20.90 -35.79
N ASN A 98 1.97 21.85 -35.86
CA ASN A 98 1.78 23.06 -36.64
C ASN A 98 2.35 22.84 -38.05
N PRO A 99 1.66 23.27 -39.13
CA PRO A 99 2.14 23.17 -40.51
C PRO A 99 3.37 24.04 -40.80
#